data_AF-A0A3C0GFL3-F1
#
_entry.id   AF-A0A3C0GFL3-F1
#
_cell.length_a   1.000
_cell.length_b   1.000
_cell.length_c   1.000
_cell.angle_alpha   90.00
_cell.angle_beta   90.00
_cell.angle_gamma   90.00
#
_symmetry.space_group_name_H-M   'P 1'
#
loop_
_entity.id
_entity.type
_entity.pdbx_description
1 polymer ?
#
loop_
_entity_poly.entity_id
_entity_poly.type
_entity_poly.pdbx_seq_one_letter_code
_entity_poly.pdbx_strand_id
1 'polypeptide(L)'
;YTNAPMCVVVDSDTHALELCLRYYLEQGIDMKMTCPKHTYVSVPMTLYNLNIKFDWTDEDWSGIYQLGDTTLLDAATRFTAGMYLDNYDMCLS
;
A
#
# COMPACT_ATOMS: atom_id res chain seq x y z
N TYR A 1 -17.66 -3.37 7.57
CA TYR A 1 -17.81 -2.15 6.75
C TYR A 1 -17.09 -2.31 5.42
N THR A 2 -15.79 -2.61 5.39
CA THR A 2 -15.02 -2.82 4.14
C THR A 2 -15.40 -4.05 3.31
N ASN A 3 -16.01 -5.07 3.93
CA ASN A 3 -16.34 -6.38 3.35
C ASN A 3 -15.12 -7.31 3.12
N ALA A 4 -13.98 -7.04 3.78
CA ALA A 4 -12.84 -7.94 3.78
C ALA A 4 -13.13 -9.23 4.58
N PRO A 5 -12.67 -10.41 4.12
CA PRO A 5 -12.89 -11.68 4.82
C PRO A 5 -12.03 -11.81 6.09
N MET A 6 -10.88 -11.13 6.13
CA MET A 6 -9.93 -11.13 7.24
C MET A 6 -9.30 -9.74 7.38
N CYS A 7 -8.78 -9.42 8.57
CA CYS A 7 -8.09 -8.17 8.86
C CYS A 7 -6.95 -8.43 9.85
N VAL A 8 -5.81 -7.78 9.63
CA VAL A 8 -4.69 -7.74 10.56
C VAL A 8 -4.61 -6.34 11.13
N VAL A 9 -4.74 -6.23 12.46
CA VAL A 9 -4.66 -4.94 13.15
C VAL A 9 -3.22 -4.66 13.52
N VAL A 10 -2.74 -3.49 13.11
CA VAL A 10 -1.43 -2.93 13.47
C VAL A 10 -1.63 -1.56 14.13
N ASP A 11 -0.55 -0.98 14.62
CA ASP A 11 -0.54 0.31 15.30
C ASP A 11 -0.71 1.52 14.37
N SER A 12 -0.34 1.42 13.08
CA SER A 12 -0.55 2.46 12.08
C SER A 12 -0.56 1.92 10.65
N ASP A 13 -1.14 2.69 9.72
CA ASP A 13 -1.14 2.33 8.29
C ASP A 13 0.26 2.32 7.67
N THR A 14 1.18 3.13 8.21
CA THR A 14 2.59 3.10 7.80
C THR A 14 3.21 1.73 8.10
N HIS A 15 2.89 1.13 9.25
CA HIS A 15 3.35 -0.21 9.58
C HIS A 15 2.56 -1.31 8.87
N ALA A 16 1.29 -1.06 8.49
CA ALA A 16 0.56 -1.97 7.61
C ALA A 16 1.28 -2.09 6.25
N LEU A 17 1.67 -0.95 5.69
CA LEU A 17 2.44 -0.88 4.46
C LEU A 17 3.81 -1.58 4.59
N GLU A 18 4.53 -1.28 5.68
CA GLU A 18 5.83 -1.90 5.96
C GLU A 18 5.71 -3.43 6.10
N LEU A 19 4.69 -3.92 6.79
CA LEU A 19 4.43 -5.36 6.96
C LEU A 19 4.24 -6.05 5.61
N CYS A 20 3.38 -5.51 4.75
CA CYS A 20 3.15 -6.06 3.41
C CYS A 20 4.43 -6.05 2.55
N LEU A 21 5.16 -4.94 2.54
CA LEU A 21 6.40 -4.82 1.76
C LEU A 21 7.48 -5.80 2.24
N ARG A 22 7.66 -5.95 3.55
CA ARG A 22 8.59 -6.94 4.12
C ARG A 22 8.17 -8.36 3.76
N TYR A 23 6.88 -8.67 3.86
CA TYR A 23 6.36 -9.98 3.46
C TYR A 23 6.66 -10.28 1.98
N TYR A 24 6.44 -9.32 1.07
CA TYR A 24 6.75 -9.50 -0.35
C TYR A 24 8.24 -9.70 -0.62
N LEU A 25 9.11 -8.96 0.07
CA LEU A 25 10.56 -9.15 0.01
C LEU A 25 10.98 -10.54 0.51
N GLU A 26 10.40 -11.02 1.61
CA GLU A 26 10.67 -12.37 2.15
C GLU A 26 10.18 -13.47 1.22
N GLN A 27 9.08 -13.26 0.49
CA GLN A 27 8.60 -14.17 -0.55
C GLN A 27 9.44 -14.12 -1.84
N GLY A 28 10.41 -13.20 -1.95
CA GLY A 28 11.21 -13.02 -3.15
C GLY A 28 10.41 -12.53 -4.36
N ILE A 29 9.32 -11.79 -4.12
CA ILE A 29 8.52 -11.18 -5.19
C ILE A 29 9.36 -10.06 -5.82
N ASP A 30 9.62 -10.18 -7.12
CA ASP A 30 10.21 -9.09 -7.90
C ASP A 30 9.14 -8.01 -8.11
N MET A 31 9.40 -6.81 -7.62
CA MET A 31 8.46 -5.70 -7.62
C MET A 31 9.06 -4.52 -8.38
N LYS A 32 8.38 -4.06 -9.42
CA LYS A 32 8.66 -2.77 -10.02
C LYS A 32 7.87 -1.70 -9.27
N MET A 33 8.49 -1.14 -8.24
CA MET A 33 7.82 -0.19 -7.36
C MET A 33 7.66 1.20 -8.00
N THR A 34 6.48 1.78 -7.83
CA THR A 34 6.19 3.18 -8.16
C THR A 34 5.51 3.86 -6.99
N CYS A 35 5.68 5.17 -6.88
CA CYS A 35 5.08 5.98 -5.83
C CYS A 35 4.49 7.26 -6.43
N PRO A 36 3.21 7.60 -6.16
CA PRO A 36 2.64 8.86 -6.60
C PRO A 36 3.42 10.03 -6.00
N LYS A 37 3.72 11.05 -6.81
CA LYS A 37 4.32 12.31 -6.32
C LYS A 37 3.44 13.00 -5.28
N HIS A 38 2.13 12.87 -5.43
CA HIS A 38 1.13 13.50 -4.58
C HIS A 38 0.55 12.48 -3.61
N THR A 39 1.36 12.00 -2.65
CA THR A 39 0.91 11.10 -1.59
C THR A 39 1.41 11.54 -0.21
N TYR A 40 0.97 10.85 0.86
CA TYR A 40 1.48 11.06 2.21
C TYR A 40 2.95 10.69 2.30
N VAL A 41 3.73 11.53 2.98
CA VAL A 41 5.20 11.40 3.06
C VAL A 41 5.67 10.08 3.67
N SER A 42 4.85 9.44 4.51
CA SER A 42 5.15 8.13 5.11
C SER A 42 5.40 7.05 4.06
N VAL A 43 4.72 7.08 2.92
CA VAL A 43 4.81 6.07 1.87
C VAL A 43 6.21 6.01 1.25
N PRO A 44 6.75 7.11 0.67
CA PRO A 44 8.12 7.10 0.16
C PRO A 44 9.17 6.96 1.27
N MET A 45 8.90 7.40 2.51
CA MET A 45 9.79 7.16 3.64
C MET A 45 9.91 5.66 3.97
N THR A 46 8.80 4.91 3.97
CA THR A 46 8.81 3.46 4.18
C THR A 46 9.58 2.74 3.08
N LEU A 47 9.33 3.08 1.81
CA LEU A 47 10.07 2.51 0.67
C LEU A 47 11.59 2.76 0.82
N TYR A 48 11.96 3.98 1.17
CA TYR A 48 13.35 4.35 1.42
C TYR A 48 13.98 3.57 2.58
N ASN A 49 13.29 3.46 3.71
CA ASN A 49 13.77 2.74 4.90
C ASN A 49 13.99 1.24 4.64
N LEU A 50 13.17 0.66 3.76
CA LEU A 50 13.29 -0.74 3.34
C LEU A 50 14.30 -0.96 2.20
N ASN A 51 14.99 0.10 1.74
CA ASN A 51 15.88 0.09 0.57
C ASN A 51 15.19 -0.40 -0.72
N ILE A 52 13.88 -0.15 -0.85
CA ILE A 52 13.12 -0.47 -2.05
C ILE A 52 13.29 0.70 -3.03
N LYS A 53 13.87 0.42 -4.20
CA LYS A 53 13.97 1.41 -5.28
C LYS A 53 12.60 1.57 -5.93
N PHE A 54 12.23 2.81 -6.24
CA PHE A 54 10.98 3.13 -6.90
C PHE A 54 11.13 4.30 -7.87
N ASP A 55 10.24 4.35 -8.85
CA ASP A 55 10.09 5.49 -9.74
C ASP A 55 8.89 6.35 -9.30
N TRP A 56 9.00 7.66 -9.49
CA TRP A 56 7.88 8.57 -9.25
C TRP A 56 6.87 8.48 -10.37
N THR A 57 5.59 8.50 -9.99
CA THR A 57 4.47 8.57 -10.91
C THR A 57 3.64 9.84 -10.66
N ASP A 58 2.99 10.30 -11.72
CA ASP A 58 2.24 11.56 -11.73
C ASP A 58 0.80 11.25 -12.13
N GLU A 59 0.10 10.53 -11.25
CA GLU A 59 -1.32 10.22 -11.41
C GLU A 59 -2.18 11.00 -10.43
N ASP A 60 -3.36 11.36 -10.92
CA ASP A 60 -4.49 11.72 -10.06
C ASP A 60 -5.08 10.44 -9.45
N TRP A 61 -5.22 10.40 -8.13
CA TRP A 61 -5.88 9.31 -7.42
C TRP A 61 -6.89 9.86 -6.42
N SER A 62 -7.85 9.03 -6.03
CA SER A 62 -8.92 9.42 -5.10
C SER A 62 -9.22 8.28 -4.13
N GLY A 63 -8.87 8.48 -2.86
CA GLY A 63 -9.15 7.52 -1.78
C GLY A 63 -8.19 6.34 -1.73
N ILE A 64 -7.73 5.85 -2.88
CA ILE A 64 -6.90 4.66 -3.03
C ILE A 64 -5.95 4.77 -4.21
N TYR A 65 -4.78 4.18 -4.09
CA TYR A 65 -3.84 3.98 -5.19
C TYR A 65 -3.02 2.70 -4.98
N GLN A 66 -2.45 2.20 -6.07
CA GLN A 66 -1.62 1.00 -6.09
C GLN A 66 -0.15 1.38 -6.06
N LEU A 67 0.67 0.57 -5.38
CA LEU A 67 2.11 0.74 -5.34
C LEU A 67 2.79 -0.22 -6.31
N GLY A 68 3.47 0.34 -7.31
CA GLY A 68 4.14 -0.43 -8.35
C GLY A 68 3.22 -1.34 -9.13
N ASP A 69 3.77 -2.46 -9.57
CA ASP A 69 3.06 -3.58 -10.20
C ASP A 69 2.59 -4.65 -9.20
N THR A 70 2.43 -4.27 -7.92
CA THR A 70 2.13 -5.20 -6.83
C THR A 70 0.64 -5.24 -6.50
N THR A 71 0.21 -6.24 -5.72
CA THR A 71 -1.15 -6.31 -5.17
C THR A 71 -1.38 -5.42 -3.94
N LEU A 72 -0.42 -4.54 -3.60
CA LEU A 72 -0.50 -3.64 -2.45
C LEU A 72 -1.25 -2.35 -2.81
N LEU A 73 -2.30 -2.05 -2.06
CA LEU A 73 -3.08 -0.82 -2.16
C LEU A 73 -2.97 -0.01 -0.86
N ASP A 74 -2.67 1.28 -1.00
CA ASP A 74 -2.88 2.26 0.08
C ASP A 74 -4.26 2.89 -0.11
N ALA A 75 -5.16 2.66 0.85
CA ALA A 75 -6.53 3.12 0.85
C ALA A 75 -6.87 3.97 2.10
N ALA A 76 -5.87 4.62 2.71
CA ALA A 76 -6.00 5.39 3.96
C ALA A 76 -7.07 6.50 3.94
N THR A 77 -7.54 6.92 2.76
CA THR A 77 -8.52 8.00 2.62
C THR A 77 -9.83 7.55 1.98
N ARG A 78 -10.00 6.24 1.70
CA ARG A 78 -11.16 5.75 0.93
C ARG A 78 -12.44 5.71 1.75
N PHE A 79 -12.41 5.21 3.00
CA PHE A 79 -13.53 5.20 3.95
C PHE A 79 -14.94 4.91 3.39
N THR A 80 -15.09 3.93 2.50
CA THR A 80 -16.40 3.53 1.96
C THR A 80 -16.79 2.10 2.33
N ALA A 81 -18.10 1.85 2.41
CA ALA A 81 -18.62 0.51 2.63
C ALA A 81 -18.31 -0.39 1.42
N GLY A 82 -17.93 -1.64 1.65
CA GLY A 82 -17.63 -2.60 0.58
C GLY A 82 -16.41 -2.27 -0.26
N MET A 83 -15.46 -1.49 0.27
CA MET A 83 -14.27 -1.04 -0.47
C MET A 83 -13.16 -2.10 -0.65
N TYR A 84 -13.26 -3.26 0.00
CA TYR A 84 -12.28 -4.33 -0.16
C TYR A 84 -12.27 -4.85 -1.60
N LEU A 85 -11.07 -5.07 -2.14
CA LEU A 85 -10.85 -5.63 -3.46
C LEU A 85 -10.23 -7.02 -3.32
N ASP A 86 -10.87 -8.02 -3.90
CA ASP A 86 -10.38 -9.40 -3.86
C ASP A 86 -9.00 -9.52 -4.53
N ASN A 87 -8.12 -10.33 -3.93
CA ASN A 87 -6.73 -10.55 -4.34
C ASN A 87 -5.78 -9.34 -4.16
N TYR A 88 -6.20 -8.31 -3.44
CA TYR A 88 -5.34 -7.20 -3.05
C TYR A 88 -5.09 -7.18 -1.53
N ASP A 89 -3.87 -6.80 -1.18
CA ASP A 89 -3.49 -6.46 0.19
C ASP A 89 -3.75 -4.96 0.36
N MET A 90 -4.79 -4.62 1.11
CA MET A 90 -5.26 -3.23 1.24
C MET A 90 -4.96 -2.68 2.63
N CYS A 91 -4.05 -1.72 2.68
CA CYS A 91 -3.75 -0.88 3.84
C CYS A 91 -4.82 0.22 3.96
N LEU A 92 -5.27 0.50 5.19
CA LEU A 92 -6.25 1.53 5.48
C LEU A 92 -6.12 2.00 6.94
N SER A 93 -6.43 3.27 7.19
CA SER A 93 -6.65 3.89 8.50
C SER A 93 -7.93 4.69 8.49
#